data_AF-A0A3B5MW32-F1
#
_entry.id   AF-A0A3B5MW32-F1
#
_cell.length_a   1.000
_cell.length_b   1.000
_cell.length_c   1.000
_cell.angle_alpha   90.00
_cell.angle_beta   90.00
_cell.angle_gamma   90.00
#
_symmetry.space_group_name_H-M   'P 1'
#
loop_
_entity.id
_entity.type
_entity.pdbx_description
1 polymer ?
#
loop_
_entity_poly.entity_id
_entity_poly.type
_entity_poly.pdbx_seq_one_letter_code
_entity_poly.pdbx_strand_id
1 'polypeptide(L)'
;VREEDQNQDGKLDLLTFQLQLPLKSDEHVYSIQLLLTFSYQLFRKSTVVMQSLAFVQHSSPVPGAKMFISGDLRLQQRVPLPHKGLHNIYNVSVIDGASLFASSYDLINIMRSYQKRNSTVLSSPVLVWTVGRADGSPFELNAEIRYPLEIIYRPGFWETIKFAWIQYVSILLIFLWVFERIKRFVFQNQVIRTSPVPVEKPHFS
;
A
#
# COMPACT_ATOMS: atom_id res chain seq x y z
N VAL A 1 -7.21 -24.76 -1.62
CA VAL A 1 -6.64 -23.46 -1.22
C VAL A 1 -5.72 -23.71 -0.04
N ARG A 2 -4.49 -23.21 -0.08
CA ARG A 2 -3.51 -23.33 1.00
C ARG A 2 -2.88 -21.97 1.23
N GLU A 3 -2.74 -21.56 2.48
CA GLU A 3 -2.01 -20.34 2.84
C GLU A 3 -0.81 -20.72 3.71
N GLU A 4 0.31 -20.05 3.49
CA GLU A 4 1.59 -20.33 4.15
C GLU A 4 2.14 -19.07 4.80
N ASP A 5 2.67 -19.24 6.01
CA ASP A 5 3.49 -18.27 6.72
C ASP A 5 4.95 -18.68 6.53
N GLN A 6 5.69 -17.95 5.69
CA GLN A 6 7.06 -18.30 5.32
C GLN A 6 8.06 -17.78 6.36
N ASN A 7 7.75 -16.69 7.04
CA ASN A 7 8.65 -16.03 7.99
C ASN A 7 8.35 -16.37 9.47
N GLN A 8 7.29 -17.15 9.72
CA GLN A 8 6.83 -17.60 11.03
C GLN A 8 6.47 -16.46 11.98
N ASP A 9 6.02 -15.31 11.47
CA ASP A 9 5.59 -14.16 12.27
C ASP A 9 4.11 -14.22 12.71
N GLY A 10 3.42 -15.31 12.36
CA GLY A 10 2.00 -15.54 12.65
C GLY A 10 1.07 -14.87 11.64
N LYS A 11 1.58 -14.33 10.54
CA LYS A 11 0.80 -13.81 9.40
C LYS A 11 1.05 -14.65 8.17
N LEU A 12 0.00 -14.78 7.38
CA LEU A 12 0.07 -15.49 6.10
C LEU A 12 0.80 -14.61 5.09
N ASP A 13 1.75 -15.18 4.38
CA ASP A 13 2.61 -14.52 3.39
C ASP A 13 2.26 -14.91 1.95
N LEU A 14 1.79 -16.15 1.75
CA LEU A 14 1.56 -16.73 0.43
C LEU A 14 0.24 -17.49 0.38
N LEU A 15 -0.57 -17.22 -0.63
CA LEU A 15 -1.72 -18.03 -1.03
C LEU A 15 -1.34 -18.90 -2.21
N THR A 16 -1.51 -20.21 -2.05
CA THR A 16 -1.50 -21.19 -3.13
C THR A 16 -2.92 -21.68 -3.40
N PHE A 17 -3.44 -21.29 -4.55
CA PHE A 17 -4.73 -21.73 -5.07
C PHE A 17 -4.51 -22.69 -6.22
N GLN A 18 -5.03 -23.91 -6.09
CA GLN A 18 -4.98 -24.93 -7.13
C GLN A 18 -6.41 -25.38 -7.40
N LEU A 19 -6.80 -25.36 -8.67
CA LEU A 19 -8.09 -25.78 -9.16
C LEU A 19 -7.89 -26.68 -10.36
N GLN A 20 -8.56 -27.84 -10.33
CA GLN A 20 -8.62 -28.75 -11.46
C GLN A 20 -10.07 -28.80 -11.94
N LEU A 21 -10.30 -28.36 -13.18
CA LEU A 21 -11.60 -28.42 -13.81
C LEU A 21 -11.64 -29.65 -14.72
N PRO A 22 -12.42 -30.70 -14.37
CA PRO A 22 -12.62 -31.81 -15.28
C PRO A 22 -13.39 -31.33 -16.50
N LEU A 23 -12.82 -31.53 -17.68
CA LEU A 23 -13.42 -31.15 -18.95
C LEU A 23 -13.58 -32.38 -19.81
N LYS A 24 -14.65 -32.41 -20.60
CA LYS A 24 -14.81 -33.44 -21.63
C LYS A 24 -13.84 -33.20 -22.79
N SER A 25 -13.60 -34.23 -23.60
CA SER A 25 -12.66 -34.15 -24.72
C SER A 25 -13.04 -33.08 -25.75
N ASP A 26 -14.33 -32.81 -25.91
CA ASP A 26 -14.92 -31.79 -26.80
C ASP A 26 -15.00 -30.38 -26.18
N GLU A 27 -14.80 -30.24 -24.87
CA GLU A 27 -14.85 -28.96 -24.18
C GLU A 27 -13.47 -28.27 -24.21
N HIS A 28 -13.43 -27.00 -24.60
CA HIS A 28 -12.18 -26.23 -24.71
C HIS A 28 -12.26 -24.90 -23.95
N VAL A 29 -11.17 -24.52 -23.28
CA VAL A 29 -11.08 -23.28 -22.50
C VAL A 29 -10.26 -22.25 -23.26
N TYR A 30 -10.90 -21.14 -23.63
CA TYR A 30 -10.28 -20.02 -24.35
C TYR A 30 -10.02 -18.80 -23.46
N SER A 31 -10.83 -18.62 -22.41
CA SER A 31 -10.73 -17.46 -21.53
C SER A 31 -11.06 -17.81 -20.10
N ILE A 32 -10.37 -17.14 -19.18
CA ILE A 32 -10.58 -17.30 -17.75
C ILE A 32 -10.65 -15.93 -17.12
N GLN A 33 -11.63 -15.79 -16.23
CA GLN A 33 -11.77 -14.65 -15.33
C GLN A 33 -11.73 -15.21 -13.91
N LEU A 34 -10.71 -14.83 -13.17
CA LEU A 34 -10.51 -15.21 -11.79
C LEU A 34 -10.73 -13.98 -10.90
N LEU A 35 -11.67 -14.12 -9.98
CA LEU A 35 -11.99 -13.11 -8.98
C LEU A 35 -11.77 -13.73 -7.61
N LEU A 36 -10.87 -13.15 -6.83
CA LEU A 36 -10.53 -13.60 -5.48
C LEU A 36 -10.80 -12.48 -4.51
N THR A 37 -11.53 -12.77 -3.44
CA THR A 37 -11.83 -11.81 -2.37
C THR A 37 -11.02 -12.13 -1.13
N PHE A 38 -10.43 -11.12 -0.51
CA PHE A 38 -9.61 -11.27 0.69
C PHE A 38 -10.10 -10.36 1.82
N SER A 39 -10.01 -10.83 3.05
CA SER A 39 -10.14 -9.99 4.24
C SER A 39 -8.78 -9.40 4.57
N TYR A 40 -8.63 -8.09 4.43
CA TYR A 40 -7.36 -7.40 4.63
C TYR A 40 -7.37 -6.64 5.95
N GLN A 41 -6.41 -6.96 6.82
CA GLN A 41 -6.30 -6.40 8.16
C GLN A 41 -4.90 -5.87 8.44
N LEU A 42 -4.82 -4.62 8.88
CA LEU A 42 -3.59 -3.95 9.32
C LEU A 42 -3.70 -3.63 10.80
N PHE A 43 -2.64 -3.88 11.58
CA PHE A 43 -2.66 -3.67 13.05
C PHE A 43 -1.58 -2.73 13.61
N ARG A 44 -0.50 -2.42 12.86
CA ARG A 44 0.69 -1.79 13.44
C ARG A 44 0.58 -0.29 13.72
N LYS A 45 0.05 0.50 12.80
CA LYS A 45 0.02 1.97 12.88
C LYS A 45 -1.41 2.48 12.88
N SER A 46 -2.13 2.24 11.79
CA SER A 46 -3.59 2.38 11.73
C SER A 46 -4.20 0.99 11.63
N THR A 47 -5.26 0.78 12.41
CA THR A 47 -6.04 -0.44 12.35
C THR A 47 -6.98 -0.33 11.17
N VAL A 48 -6.67 -0.98 10.06
CA VAL A 48 -7.52 -0.98 8.87
C VAL A 48 -8.14 -2.35 8.73
N VAL A 49 -9.45 -2.39 8.56
CA VAL A 49 -10.18 -3.61 8.22
C VAL A 49 -10.96 -3.32 6.96
N MET A 50 -10.69 -4.09 5.91
CA MET A 50 -11.39 -3.94 4.64
C MET A 50 -11.49 -5.25 3.89
N GLN A 51 -12.52 -5.38 3.07
CA GLN A 51 -12.58 -6.45 2.08
C GLN A 51 -11.93 -5.99 0.78
N SER A 52 -11.04 -6.82 0.27
CA SER A 52 -10.21 -6.55 -0.89
C SER A 52 -10.47 -7.59 -1.99
N LEU A 53 -10.05 -7.27 -3.22
CA LEU A 53 -10.38 -8.06 -4.40
C LEU A 53 -9.17 -8.09 -5.33
N ALA A 54 -8.76 -9.29 -5.74
CA ALA A 54 -7.85 -9.49 -6.85
C ALA A 54 -8.65 -9.97 -8.06
N PHE A 55 -8.38 -9.34 -9.21
CA PHE A 55 -8.99 -9.71 -10.48
C PHE A 55 -7.92 -10.00 -11.50
N VAL A 56 -8.05 -11.14 -12.15
CA VAL A 56 -7.18 -11.56 -13.25
C VAL A 56 -8.07 -12.06 -14.38
N GLN A 57 -7.83 -11.54 -15.57
CA GLN A 57 -8.48 -12.00 -16.78
C GLN A 57 -7.42 -12.34 -17.83
N HIS A 58 -7.61 -13.47 -18.50
CA HIS A 58 -6.80 -13.85 -19.65
C HIS A 58 -7.68 -14.49 -20.72
N SER A 59 -7.37 -14.17 -21.97
CA SER A 59 -8.01 -14.75 -23.14
C SER A 59 -6.93 -15.12 -24.14
N SER A 60 -7.02 -16.32 -24.67
CA SER A 60 -6.13 -16.83 -25.71
C SER A 60 -6.96 -17.38 -26.87
N PRO A 61 -6.51 -17.17 -28.12
CA PRO A 61 -7.14 -17.80 -29.29
C PRO A 61 -6.90 -19.33 -29.33
N VAL A 62 -5.95 -19.84 -28.53
CA VAL A 62 -5.58 -21.26 -28.50
C VAL A 62 -6.08 -21.90 -27.20
N PRO A 63 -6.72 -23.09 -27.27
CA PRO A 63 -7.22 -23.78 -26.10
C PRO A 63 -6.11 -24.08 -25.08
N GLY A 64 -6.36 -23.70 -23.84
CA GLY A 64 -5.44 -23.90 -22.72
C GLY A 64 -5.60 -25.27 -22.08
N ALA A 65 -4.47 -25.84 -21.66
CA ALA A 65 -4.40 -26.99 -20.78
C ALA A 65 -4.16 -26.55 -19.33
N LYS A 66 -3.30 -25.57 -19.13
CA LYS A 66 -2.93 -25.08 -17.79
C LYS A 66 -2.75 -23.57 -17.77
N MET A 67 -3.12 -22.95 -16.66
CA MET A 67 -2.88 -21.54 -16.38
C MET A 67 -2.14 -21.39 -15.06
N PHE A 68 -0.99 -20.73 -15.12
CA PHE A 68 -0.24 -20.33 -13.94
C PHE A 68 -0.28 -18.81 -13.77
N ILE A 69 -0.61 -18.36 -12.56
CA ILE A 69 -0.68 -16.95 -12.18
C ILE A 69 0.21 -16.78 -10.95
N SER A 70 1.18 -15.88 -11.00
CA SER A 70 1.98 -15.53 -9.81
C SER A 70 2.09 -14.01 -9.70
N GLY A 71 1.76 -13.44 -8.54
CA GLY A 71 1.80 -11.99 -8.38
C GLY A 71 1.73 -11.54 -6.93
N ASP A 72 1.93 -10.23 -6.74
CA ASP A 72 1.93 -9.61 -5.43
C ASP A 72 0.61 -8.88 -5.20
N LEU A 73 -0.13 -9.18 -4.14
CA LEU A 73 -1.31 -8.42 -3.74
C LEU A 73 -0.89 -7.14 -3.01
N ARG A 74 -0.77 -6.04 -3.76
CA ARG A 74 -0.34 -4.75 -3.21
C ARG A 74 -1.52 -3.84 -2.91
N LEU A 75 -1.41 -3.10 -1.80
CA LEU A 75 -2.39 -2.07 -1.46
C LEU A 75 -2.08 -0.78 -2.24
N GLN A 76 -2.93 -0.44 -3.20
CA GLN A 76 -2.85 0.83 -3.93
C GLN A 76 -3.63 1.92 -3.20
N GLN A 77 -2.90 2.74 -2.45
CA GLN A 77 -3.48 3.84 -1.66
C GLN A 77 -3.56 5.12 -2.50
N ARG A 78 -4.76 5.68 -2.67
CA ARG A 78 -4.94 7.03 -3.25
C ARG A 78 -4.67 8.11 -2.21
N VAL A 79 -5.06 7.83 -0.97
CA VAL A 79 -4.80 8.69 0.18
C VAL A 79 -4.02 7.88 1.21
N PRO A 80 -2.89 8.39 1.73
CA PRO A 80 -2.13 7.69 2.75
C PRO A 80 -2.97 7.50 4.02
N LEU A 81 -2.78 6.37 4.68
CA LEU A 81 -3.52 6.07 5.91
C LEU A 81 -3.12 7.02 7.04
N PRO A 82 -4.03 7.34 7.96
CA PRO A 82 -3.67 8.11 9.16
C PRO A 82 -2.67 7.32 10.03
N HIS A 83 -1.92 8.01 10.89
CA HIS A 83 -0.96 7.35 11.81
C HIS A 83 -1.62 6.57 12.95
N LYS A 84 -2.92 6.78 13.21
CA LYS A 84 -3.71 6.19 14.30
C LYS A 84 -5.18 6.05 13.91
N GLY A 85 -5.90 5.21 14.64
CA GLY A 85 -7.35 5.07 14.56
C GLY A 85 -7.80 3.81 13.82
N LEU A 86 -9.08 3.46 14.04
CA LEU A 86 -9.77 2.38 13.34
C LEU A 86 -10.33 2.93 12.02
N HIS A 87 -9.96 2.30 10.92
CA HIS A 87 -10.46 2.60 9.60
C HIS A 87 -11.22 1.38 9.07
N ASN A 88 -12.54 1.40 9.26
CA ASN A 88 -13.46 0.33 8.87
C ASN A 88 -14.42 0.76 7.74
N ILE A 89 -14.15 1.89 7.08
CA ILE A 89 -15.02 2.44 6.02
C ILE A 89 -15.26 1.42 4.89
N TYR A 90 -14.26 0.58 4.63
CA TYR A 90 -14.32 -0.46 3.60
C TYR A 90 -14.51 -1.87 4.18
N ASN A 91 -14.94 -2.00 5.43
CA ASN A 91 -15.35 -3.27 6.03
C ASN A 91 -16.78 -3.64 5.60
N VAL A 92 -16.98 -3.68 4.30
CA VAL A 92 -18.23 -4.07 3.66
C VAL A 92 -17.90 -5.05 2.55
N SER A 93 -18.79 -6.00 2.30
CA SER A 93 -18.59 -6.99 1.26
C SER A 93 -18.38 -6.32 -0.10
N VAL A 94 -17.38 -6.80 -0.85
CA VAL A 94 -17.14 -6.32 -2.22
C VAL A 94 -18.22 -6.87 -3.15
N ILE A 95 -18.66 -8.11 -2.89
CA ILE A 95 -19.77 -8.76 -3.56
C ILE A 95 -20.85 -9.02 -2.50
N ASP A 96 -22.01 -8.40 -2.68
CA ASP A 96 -23.14 -8.56 -1.78
C ASP A 96 -23.94 -9.81 -2.14
N GLY A 97 -23.58 -10.95 -1.55
CA GLY A 97 -24.27 -12.22 -1.76
C GLY A 97 -25.70 -12.26 -1.22
N ALA A 98 -26.14 -11.25 -0.45
CA ALA A 98 -27.52 -11.14 0.03
C ALA A 98 -28.40 -10.32 -0.94
N SER A 99 -27.81 -9.69 -1.95
CA SER A 99 -28.57 -8.87 -2.89
C SER A 99 -29.42 -9.74 -3.82
N LEU A 100 -30.67 -9.34 -3.99
CA LEU A 100 -31.63 -9.99 -4.90
C LEU A 100 -31.54 -9.47 -6.33
N PHE A 101 -30.78 -8.39 -6.57
CA PHE A 101 -30.69 -7.74 -7.87
C PHE A 101 -29.52 -8.30 -8.69
N ALA A 102 -29.79 -8.74 -9.92
CA ALA A 102 -28.75 -9.22 -10.84
C ALA A 102 -27.67 -8.15 -11.14
N SER A 103 -28.04 -6.86 -11.10
CA SER A 103 -27.12 -5.74 -11.30
C SER A 103 -26.03 -5.62 -10.22
N SER A 104 -26.24 -6.20 -9.04
CA SER A 104 -25.23 -6.24 -7.96
C SER A 104 -24.10 -7.25 -8.25
N TYR A 105 -24.38 -8.26 -9.07
CA TYR A 105 -23.42 -9.29 -9.50
C TYR A 105 -22.75 -8.94 -10.84
N ASP A 106 -23.12 -7.81 -11.46
CA ASP A 106 -22.46 -7.32 -12.66
C ASP A 106 -21.00 -6.93 -12.34
N LEU A 107 -20.07 -7.61 -13.02
CA LEU A 107 -18.62 -7.41 -12.87
C LEU A 107 -18.24 -5.93 -13.07
N ILE A 108 -18.88 -5.24 -14.01
CA ILE A 108 -18.59 -3.84 -14.30
C ILE A 108 -18.93 -2.96 -13.09
N ASN A 109 -20.08 -3.18 -12.47
CA ASN A 109 -20.50 -2.42 -11.29
C ASN A 109 -19.62 -2.74 -10.08
N ILE A 110 -19.27 -4.02 -9.88
CA ILE A 110 -18.35 -4.45 -8.82
C ILE A 110 -17.01 -3.74 -8.99
N MET A 111 -16.40 -3.80 -10.17
CA MET A 111 -15.11 -3.15 -10.44
C MET A 111 -15.18 -1.64 -10.30
N ARG A 112 -16.23 -1.01 -10.83
CA ARG A 112 -16.41 0.44 -10.74
C ARG A 112 -16.52 0.89 -9.29
N SER A 113 -17.23 0.14 -8.44
CA SER A 113 -17.37 0.44 -7.02
C SER A 113 -16.06 0.19 -6.26
N TYR A 114 -15.32 -0.86 -6.63
CA TYR A 114 -14.07 -1.26 -6.01
C TYR A 114 -12.95 -0.26 -6.30
N GLN A 115 -12.79 0.14 -7.57
CA GLN A 115 -11.78 1.11 -7.99
C GLN A 115 -11.98 2.52 -7.41
N LYS A 116 -13.14 2.86 -6.83
CA LYS A 116 -13.33 4.14 -6.14
C LYS A 116 -12.60 4.21 -4.79
N ARG A 117 -12.25 3.05 -4.22
CA ARG A 117 -11.67 2.90 -2.87
C ARG A 117 -10.14 2.98 -2.91
N ASN A 118 -9.51 2.98 -1.73
CA ASN A 118 -8.11 2.55 -1.61
C ASN A 118 -8.09 1.03 -1.82
N SER A 119 -7.88 0.59 -3.07
CA SER A 119 -8.02 -0.81 -3.50
C SER A 119 -6.71 -1.58 -3.39
N THR A 120 -6.78 -2.90 -3.25
CA THR A 120 -5.65 -3.78 -3.56
C THR A 120 -5.66 -4.10 -5.05
N VAL A 121 -4.48 -4.25 -5.63
CA VAL A 121 -4.29 -4.65 -7.02
C VAL A 121 -3.22 -5.73 -7.05
N LEU A 122 -3.41 -6.71 -7.91
CA LEU A 122 -2.36 -7.69 -8.20
C LEU A 122 -1.29 -6.97 -9.03
N SER A 123 -0.17 -6.65 -8.39
CA SER A 123 0.95 -5.97 -9.02
C SER A 123 1.87 -6.99 -9.71
N SER A 124 2.29 -6.65 -10.93
CA SER A 124 3.22 -7.43 -11.75
C SER A 124 2.90 -8.93 -11.84
N PRO A 125 1.67 -9.32 -12.26
CA PRO A 125 1.33 -10.73 -12.38
C PRO A 125 2.10 -11.38 -13.53
N VAL A 126 2.88 -12.41 -13.21
CA VAL A 126 3.39 -13.38 -14.17
C VAL A 126 2.25 -14.33 -14.53
N LEU A 127 1.91 -14.37 -15.81
CA LEU A 127 0.85 -15.22 -16.33
C LEU A 127 1.42 -16.14 -17.41
N VAL A 128 1.32 -17.45 -17.19
CA VAL A 128 1.77 -18.46 -18.13
C VAL A 128 0.58 -19.28 -18.60
N TRP A 129 0.31 -19.23 -19.90
CA TRP A 129 -0.70 -20.04 -20.57
C TRP A 129 -0.03 -21.22 -21.25
N THR A 130 -0.36 -22.43 -20.82
CA THR A 130 0.17 -23.67 -21.41
C THR A 130 -0.90 -24.30 -22.29
N VAL A 131 -0.53 -24.60 -23.53
CA VAL A 131 -1.40 -25.23 -24.53
C VAL A 131 -1.08 -26.72 -24.67
N GLY A 132 -1.93 -27.48 -25.36
CA GLY A 132 -1.69 -28.90 -25.62
C GLY A 132 -2.26 -29.82 -24.52
N ARG A 133 -3.57 -29.78 -24.33
CA ARG A 133 -4.28 -30.63 -23.37
C ARG A 133 -4.37 -32.07 -23.90
N ALA A 134 -4.02 -33.06 -23.11
CA ALA A 134 -4.26 -34.46 -23.45
C ALA A 134 -5.77 -34.79 -23.36
N ASP A 135 -6.26 -35.73 -24.17
CA ASP A 135 -7.66 -36.13 -24.14
C ASP A 135 -8.06 -36.66 -22.75
N GLY A 136 -9.18 -36.17 -22.23
CA GLY A 136 -9.67 -36.50 -20.89
C GLY A 136 -8.86 -35.92 -19.72
N SER A 137 -7.80 -35.14 -19.96
CA SER A 137 -7.07 -34.47 -18.87
C SER A 137 -7.81 -33.21 -18.38
N PRO A 138 -7.82 -32.94 -17.06
CA PRO A 138 -8.45 -31.75 -16.51
C PRO A 138 -7.67 -30.49 -16.88
N PHE A 139 -8.37 -29.36 -16.89
CA PHE A 139 -7.71 -28.06 -16.96
C PHE A 139 -7.18 -27.67 -15.58
N GLU A 140 -5.90 -27.29 -15.50
CA GLU A 140 -5.25 -26.94 -14.23
C GLU A 140 -5.06 -25.42 -14.12
N LEU A 141 -5.61 -24.82 -13.06
CA LEU A 141 -5.36 -23.43 -12.68
C LEU A 141 -4.59 -23.39 -11.38
N ASN A 142 -3.37 -22.86 -11.45
CA ASN A 142 -2.50 -22.64 -10.31
C ASN A 142 -2.29 -21.14 -10.14
N ALA A 143 -2.68 -20.59 -9.00
CA ALA A 143 -2.47 -19.19 -8.66
C ALA A 143 -1.69 -19.07 -7.34
N GLU A 144 -0.59 -18.33 -7.40
CA GLU A 144 0.29 -18.00 -6.29
C GLU A 144 0.22 -16.50 -6.04
N ILE A 145 -0.32 -16.10 -4.88
CA ILE A 145 -0.48 -14.70 -4.54
C ILE A 145 0.33 -14.42 -3.28
N ARG A 146 1.32 -13.55 -3.41
CA ARG A 146 2.16 -13.10 -2.30
C ARG A 146 1.54 -11.87 -1.64
N TYR A 147 1.70 -11.74 -0.33
CA TYR A 147 1.18 -10.64 0.48
C TYR A 147 2.32 -9.73 0.97
N PRO A 148 2.88 -8.84 0.13
CA PRO A 148 3.93 -7.94 0.58
C PRO A 148 3.40 -6.88 1.56
N LEU A 149 4.21 -6.55 2.56
CA LEU A 149 3.92 -5.51 3.55
C LEU A 149 4.39 -4.13 3.06
N GLU A 150 3.59 -3.46 2.23
CA GLU A 150 3.87 -2.10 1.76
C GLU A 150 2.71 -1.15 2.14
N ILE A 151 2.97 -0.23 3.08
CA ILE A 151 1.94 0.71 3.58
C ILE A 151 2.53 2.12 3.66
N ILE A 152 1.88 3.07 3.01
CA ILE A 152 2.16 4.50 3.15
C ILE A 152 1.21 5.07 4.20
N TYR A 153 1.77 5.67 5.25
CA TYR A 153 1.02 6.36 6.30
C TYR A 153 1.44 7.82 6.41
N ARG A 154 0.53 8.68 6.87
CA ARG A 154 0.85 10.07 7.21
C ARG A 154 1.47 10.11 8.59
N PRO A 155 2.69 10.63 8.77
CA PRO A 155 3.32 10.74 10.09
C PRO A 155 2.50 11.64 11.03
N GLY A 156 2.53 11.30 12.32
CA GLY A 156 1.87 12.10 13.36
C GLY A 156 2.66 13.36 13.70
N PHE A 157 2.05 14.30 14.44
CA PHE A 157 2.69 15.56 14.84
C PHE A 157 4.07 15.36 15.48
N TRP A 158 4.16 14.46 16.47
CA TRP A 158 5.42 14.18 17.17
C TRP A 158 6.48 13.51 16.28
N GLU A 159 6.05 12.67 15.33
CA GLU A 159 6.96 12.04 14.38
C GLU A 159 7.51 13.09 13.39
N THR A 160 6.66 14.01 12.93
CA THR A 160 7.08 15.14 12.11
C THR A 160 8.04 16.06 12.88
N ILE A 161 7.75 16.39 14.15
CA ILE A 161 8.65 17.20 14.99
C ILE A 161 10.01 16.52 15.11
N LYS A 162 10.04 15.20 15.35
CA LYS A 162 11.29 14.42 15.46
C LYS A 162 12.20 14.61 14.25
N PHE A 163 11.66 14.79 13.04
CA PHE A 163 12.50 15.04 11.87
C PHE A 163 12.75 16.55 11.65
N ALA A 164 11.77 17.38 11.97
CA ALA A 164 11.86 18.83 11.80
C ALA A 164 12.96 19.45 12.65
N TRP A 165 13.14 19.03 13.91
CA TRP A 165 14.11 19.68 14.81
C TRP A 165 15.56 19.59 14.30
N ILE A 166 15.95 18.48 13.65
CA ILE A 166 17.28 18.35 13.03
C ILE A 166 17.46 19.39 11.92
N GLN A 167 16.43 19.59 11.09
CA GLN A 167 16.47 20.55 9.98
C GLN A 167 16.57 21.98 10.52
N TYR A 168 15.74 22.33 11.52
CA TYR A 168 15.76 23.66 12.14
C TYR A 168 17.08 23.94 12.84
N VAL A 169 17.64 23.00 13.59
CA VAL A 169 18.96 23.17 14.25
C VAL A 169 20.07 23.34 13.21
N SER A 170 20.05 22.56 12.13
CA SER A 170 21.06 22.66 11.06
C SER A 170 21.06 24.05 10.41
N ILE A 171 19.88 24.60 10.13
CA ILE A 171 19.73 25.94 9.58
C ILE A 171 20.10 27.02 10.61
N LEU A 172 19.65 26.86 11.85
CA LEU A 172 19.91 27.80 12.94
C LEU A 172 21.41 28.02 13.18
N LEU A 173 22.22 26.96 13.17
CA LEU A 173 23.66 27.06 13.37
C LEU A 173 24.35 27.91 12.29
N ILE A 174 23.93 27.76 11.03
CA ILE A 174 24.43 28.57 9.92
C ILE A 174 24.03 30.04 10.13
N PHE A 175 22.77 30.30 10.48
CA PHE A 175 22.32 31.66 10.76
C PHE A 175 23.09 32.30 11.91
N LEU A 176 23.29 31.60 13.02
CA LEU A 176 24.06 32.10 14.16
C LEU A 176 25.50 32.45 13.74
N TRP A 177 26.15 31.58 12.97
CA TRP A 177 27.49 31.83 12.45
C TRP A 177 27.56 33.07 11.54
N VAL A 178 26.60 33.21 10.60
CA VAL A 178 26.51 34.39 9.72
C VAL A 178 26.26 35.67 10.51
N PHE A 179 25.27 35.65 11.42
CA PHE A 179 24.94 36.81 12.25
C PHE A 179 26.12 37.23 13.13
N GLU A 180 26.86 36.29 13.69
CA GLU A 180 28.07 36.60 14.45
C GLU A 180 29.12 37.31 13.57
N ARG A 181 29.26 36.89 12.31
CA ARG A 181 30.19 37.53 11.36
C ARG A 181 29.75 38.93 10.96
N ILE A 182 28.47 39.12 10.66
CA ILE A 182 27.89 40.44 10.36
C ILE A 182 28.03 41.36 11.58
N LYS A 183 27.70 40.88 12.77
CA LYS A 183 27.83 41.63 14.02
C LYS A 183 29.27 42.12 14.22
N ARG A 184 30.25 41.21 14.13
CA ARG A 184 31.67 41.57 14.25
C ARG A 184 32.07 42.62 13.21
N PHE A 185 31.63 42.47 11.96
CA PHE A 185 31.89 43.43 10.89
C PHE A 185 31.32 44.83 11.19
N VAL A 186 30.06 44.89 11.62
CA VAL A 186 29.37 46.16 11.93
C VAL A 186 30.05 46.90 13.08
N PHE A 187 30.40 46.18 14.16
CA PHE A 187 31.06 46.77 15.33
C PHE A 187 32.52 47.15 15.07
N GLN A 188 33.27 46.35 14.30
CA GLN A 188 34.66 46.67 13.94
C GLN A 188 34.75 47.88 13.01
N ASN A 189 33.86 47.98 12.03
CA ASN A 189 33.87 49.06 11.04
C ASN A 189 33.06 50.29 11.47
N GLN A 190 32.55 50.32 12.72
CA GLN A 190 31.74 51.43 13.26
C GLN A 190 30.62 51.91 12.33
N VAL A 191 29.97 50.97 11.62
CA VAL A 191 28.89 51.31 10.68
C VAL A 191 27.69 51.94 11.41
N ILE A 192 27.58 51.71 12.72
CA ILE A 192 26.53 52.23 13.60
C ILE A 192 27.19 52.91 14.80
N ARG A 193 26.69 54.08 15.21
CA ARG A 193 27.15 54.78 16.43
C ARG A 193 26.90 53.92 17.67
N THR A 194 27.97 53.51 18.35
CA THR A 194 27.90 52.77 19.62
C THR A 194 28.11 53.73 20.80
N SER A 195 27.23 53.70 21.80
CA SER A 195 27.44 54.36 23.09
C SER A 195 27.91 53.34 24.13
N PRO A 196 28.95 53.61 24.93
CA PRO A 196 29.31 52.73 26.04
C PRO A 196 28.20 52.73 27.08
N VAL A 197 27.84 51.54 27.57
CA VAL A 197 26.93 51.39 28.71
C VAL A 197 27.77 51.52 29.98
N PRO A 198 27.51 52.49 30.87
CA PRO A 198 28.26 52.65 32.12
C PRO A 198 27.98 51.48 33.07
N VAL A 199 29.04 50.89 33.62
CA VAL A 199 28.97 49.81 34.61
C VAL A 199 29.16 50.42 35.99
N GLU A 200 28.14 51.10 36.53
CA GLU A 200 28.12 51.47 37.94
C GLU A 200 26.73 51.22 38.53
N LYS A 201 26.66 50.26 39.47
CA LYS A 201 25.54 50.15 40.41
C LYS A 201 25.75 51.21 41.49
N PRO A 202 24.84 52.19 41.67
CA PRO A 202 24.94 53.09 42.80
C PRO A 202 24.62 52.32 44.07
N HIS A 203 25.64 52.06 44.90
CA HIS A 203 25.44 51.72 46.29
C HIS A 203 24.96 52.99 47.00
N PHE A 204 23.66 53.07 47.28
CA PHE A 204 23.11 54.09 48.18
C PHE A 204 23.53 53.75 49.62
N SER A 205 24.29 54.66 50.25
CA SER A 205 24.48 54.74 51.70
C SER A 205 23.52 55.77 52.28
#